data_AF-A0AAD6ZPJ0-F1
#
_entry.id   AF-A0AAD6ZPJ0-F1
#
_cell.length_a   1.000
_cell.length_b   1.000
_cell.length_c   1.000
_cell.angle_alpha   90.00
_cell.angle_beta   90.00
_cell.angle_gamma   90.00
#
_symmetry.space_group_name_H-M   'P 1'
#
loop_
_entity.id
_entity.type
_entity.pdbx_description
1 polymer ?
#
loop_
_entity_poly.entity_id
_entity_poly.type
_entity_poly.pdbx_seq_one_letter_code
_entity_poly.pdbx_strand_id
1 'polypeptide(L)' 'LKPDQLRAYEIIVWHLDETLAGREPPPLRMLLHGEGGTGKSKVIQTVTQAFVERGVLHWLLKSAYTGIACSVIDGKTTH' A
#
# COMPACT_ATOMS: atom_id res chain seq x y z
N LEU A 1 -5.26 -2.16 12.76
CA LEU A 1 -5.87 -1.27 11.75
C LEU A 1 -7.33 -1.03 12.17
N LYS A 2 -7.89 0.15 11.94
CA LYS A 2 -9.36 0.38 12.05
C LYS A 2 -10.11 -0.46 10.99
N PRO A 3 -11.43 -0.71 11.12
CA PRO A 3 -12.16 -1.56 10.16
C PRO A 3 -11.94 -1.19 8.68
N ASP A 4 -12.03 0.08 8.31
CA ASP A 4 -11.83 0.51 6.92
C ASP A 4 -10.37 0.36 6.46
N GLN A 5 -9.43 0.62 7.36
CA GLN A 5 -8.00 0.42 7.11
C GLN A 5 -7.66 -1.06 6.94
N LEU A 6 -8.29 -1.93 7.73
CA LEU A 6 -8.12 -3.37 7.66
C LEU A 6 -8.69 -3.89 6.34
N ARG A 7 -9.89 -3.45 5.96
CA ARG A 7 -10.48 -3.79 4.66
C ARG A 7 -9.59 -3.37 3.49
N ALA A 8 -9.04 -2.16 3.54
CA ALA A 8 -8.11 -1.69 2.53
C ALA A 8 -6.86 -2.58 2.44
N TYR A 9 -6.29 -2.91 3.59
CA TYR A 9 -5.14 -3.80 3.69
C TYR A 9 -5.46 -5.19 3.13
N GLU A 10 -6.59 -5.79 3.50
CA GLU A 10 -7.01 -7.12 3.04
C GLU A 10 -7.21 -7.18 1.52
N ILE A 11 -7.82 -6.15 0.90
CA ILE A 11 -7.99 -6.08 -0.55
C ILE A 11 -6.63 -6.07 -1.26
N ILE A 12 -5.67 -5.28 -0.75
CA ILE A 12 -4.33 -5.17 -1.34
C ILE A 12 -3.54 -6.47 -1.16
N VAL A 13 -3.62 -7.09 0.02
CA VAL A 13 -2.92 -8.35 0.31
C VAL A 13 -3.48 -9.50 -0.52
N TRP A 14 -4.80 -9.60 -0.65
CA TRP A 14 -5.42 -10.58 -1.53
C TRP A 14 -4.92 -10.42 -2.97
N HIS A 15 -4.94 -9.19 -3.51
CA HIS A 15 -4.48 -8.92 -4.88
C HIS A 15 -3.00 -9.31 -5.08
N LEU A 16 -2.15 -9.03 -4.09
CA LEU A 16 -0.75 -9.43 -4.08
C LEU A 16 -0.61 -10.97 -4.09
N ASP A 17 -1.35 -11.67 -3.23
CA ASP A 17 -1.30 -13.13 -3.11
C ASP A 17 -1.78 -13.83 -4.39
N GLU A 18 -2.84 -13.33 -5.03
CA GLU A 18 -3.30 -13.81 -6.33
C GLU A 18 -2.20 -13.66 -7.39
N THR A 19 -1.57 -12.47 -7.43
CA THR A 19 -0.50 -12.17 -8.40
C THR A 19 0.72 -13.07 -8.19
N LEU A 20 1.13 -13.30 -6.93
CA LEU A 20 2.24 -14.18 -6.59
C LEU A 20 1.93 -15.66 -6.86
N ALA A 21 0.66 -16.05 -6.81
CA ALA A 21 0.21 -17.37 -7.21
C ALA A 21 0.21 -17.58 -8.74
N GLY A 22 0.70 -16.61 -9.52
CA GLY A 22 0.70 -16.65 -10.98
C GLY A 22 -0.69 -16.48 -11.58
N ARG A 23 -1.67 -16.04 -10.78
CA ARG A 23 -2.98 -15.64 -11.30
C ARG A 23 -2.86 -14.22 -11.87
N GLU A 24 -3.78 -13.88 -12.76
CA GLU A 24 -3.83 -12.57 -13.41
C GLU A 24 -5.08 -11.81 -12.94
N PRO A 25 -5.16 -11.40 -11.65
CA PRO A 25 -6.28 -10.60 -11.20
C PRO A 25 -6.30 -9.27 -11.96
N PRO A 26 -7.49 -8.71 -12.25
CA PRO A 26 -7.58 -7.38 -12.86
C PRO A 26 -6.77 -6.34 -12.07
N PRO A 27 -6.20 -5.31 -12.73
CA PRO A 27 -5.44 -4.27 -12.04
C PRO A 27 -6.24 -3.62 -10.90
N LEU A 28 -5.71 -3.70 -9.68
CA LEU A 28 -6.34 -3.05 -8.52
C LEU A 28 -6.11 -1.54 -8.58
N ARG A 29 -7.19 -0.78 -8.71
CA ARG A 29 -7.19 0.69 -8.64
C ARG A 29 -7.98 1.11 -7.41
N MET A 30 -7.29 1.61 -6.39
CA MET A 30 -7.90 1.91 -5.10
C MET A 30 -7.64 3.37 -4.69
N LEU A 31 -8.71 4.08 -4.33
CA LEU A 31 -8.64 5.39 -3.70
C LEU A 31 -8.92 5.25 -2.21
N LEU A 32 -7.91 5.50 -1.37
CA LEU A 32 -8.07 5.55 0.09
C LEU A 32 -8.41 6.97 0.54
N HIS A 33 -9.70 7.24 0.74
CA HIS A 33 -10.17 8.54 1.26
C HIS A 33 -10.33 8.53 2.79
N GLY A 34 -10.40 9.73 3.38
CA GLY A 34 -10.72 9.95 4.79
C GLY A 34 -10.12 11.25 5.29
N GLU A 35 -10.65 11.79 6.37
CA GLU A 35 -10.17 13.05 6.98
C GLU A 35 -8.68 13.01 7.34
N GLY A 36 -8.04 14.17 7.51
CA GLY A 36 -6.67 14.25 8.01
C GLY A 36 -6.50 13.49 9.33
N GLY A 37 -5.37 12.81 9.54
CA GLY A 37 -5.11 12.08 10.79
C GLY A 37 -5.82 10.74 10.96
N THR A 38 -6.62 10.28 9.98
CA THR A 38 -7.32 8.98 10.07
C THR A 38 -6.45 7.75 9.89
N GLY A 39 -5.12 7.89 9.83
CA GLY A 39 -4.17 6.78 9.78
C GLY A 39 -4.01 6.11 8.41
N LYS A 40 -4.30 6.80 7.31
CA LYS A 40 -4.04 6.31 5.94
C LYS A 40 -2.59 5.88 5.72
N SER A 41 -1.62 6.63 6.27
CA SER A 41 -0.21 6.25 6.23
C SER A 41 0.07 4.92 6.91
N LYS A 42 -0.71 4.54 7.94
CA LYS A 42 -0.58 3.24 8.60
C LYS A 42 -0.93 2.10 7.65
N VAL A 43 -1.93 2.26 6.77
CA VAL A 43 -2.27 1.27 5.75
C VAL A 43 -1.09 1.08 4.79
N ILE A 44 -0.49 2.18 4.30
CA ILE A 44 0.68 2.12 3.40
C ILE A 44 1.86 1.42 4.07
N GLN A 45 2.12 1.71 5.35
CA GLN A 45 3.18 1.05 6.12
C GLN A 45 2.93 -0.46 6.28
N THR A 46 1.70 -0.86 6.63
CA THR A 46 1.37 -2.28 6.81
C THR A 46 1.37 -3.04 5.47
N VAL A 47 0.93 -2.41 4.38
CA VAL A 47 1.09 -2.97 3.02
C VAL A 47 2.56 -3.14 2.68
N THR A 48 3.40 -2.15 2.96
CA THR A 48 4.85 -2.25 2.71
C THR A 48 5.45 -3.47 3.43
N GLN A 49 5.05 -3.68 4.69
CA GLN A 49 5.49 -4.84 5.46
C GLN A 49 5.02 -6.16 4.82
N ALA A 50 3.78 -6.24 4.31
CA ALA A 50 3.29 -7.44 3.62
C ALA A 50 4.12 -7.80 2.37
N PHE A 51 4.60 -6.80 1.62
CA PHE A 51 5.52 -7.00 0.49
C PHE A 51 6.91 -7.47 0.95
N VAL A 52 7.42 -6.95 2.09
CA VAL A 52 8.68 -7.40 2.69
C VAL A 52 8.58 -8.87 3.13
N GLU A 53 7.51 -9.24 3.83
CA GLU A 53 7.28 -10.60 4.32
C GLU A 53 7.18 -11.63 3.18
N ARG A 54 6.76 -11.20 1.99
CA ARG A 54 6.70 -12.02 0.76
C ARG A 54 7.99 -11.98 -0.07
N GLY A 55 9.01 -11.22 0.35
CA GLY A 55 10.27 -11.10 -0.37
C GLY A 55 10.18 -10.31 -1.69
N VAL A 56 9.10 -9.55 -1.91
CA VAL A 56 8.82 -8.85 -3.18
C VAL A 56 8.72 -7.33 -3.02
N LEU A 57 9.40 -6.76 -2.03
CA LEU A 57 9.45 -5.31 -1.82
C LEU A 57 9.83 -4.53 -3.10
N HIS A 58 10.69 -5.12 -3.94
CA HIS A 58 11.12 -4.52 -5.21
C HIS A 58 9.99 -4.33 -6.24
N TRP A 59 8.80 -4.91 -6.03
CA TRP A 59 7.60 -4.69 -6.85
C TRP A 59 6.77 -3.49 -6.39
N LEU A 60 7.03 -2.98 -5.18
CA LEU A 60 6.26 -1.90 -4.59
C LEU A 60 6.91 -0.55 -4.87
N LEU A 61 6.22 0.29 -5.65
CA LEU A 61 6.62 1.67 -5.90
C LEU A 61 5.76 2.62 -5.06
N LYS A 62 6.40 3.47 -4.27
CA LYS A 62 5.76 4.42 -3.35
C LYS A 62 6.09 5.85 -3.77
N SER A 63 5.07 6.67 -3.96
CA SER A 63 5.18 8.06 -4.40
C SER A 63 4.24 8.93 -3.56
N ALA A 64 4.66 10.17 -3.31
CA ALA A 64 3.84 11.20 -2.70
C ALA A 64 4.14 12.57 -3.32
N TYR A 65 3.20 13.51 -3.18
CA TYR A 65 3.29 14.84 -3.79
C TYR A 65 4.27 15.79 -3.09
N THR A 66 4.62 15.54 -1.82
CA THR A 66 5.54 16.40 -1.04
C THR A 66 6.62 15.57 -0.36
N GLY A 67 7.80 16.16 -0.15
CA GLY A 67 8.93 15.48 0.50
C GLY A 67 8.61 14.96 1.91
N ILE A 68 7.78 15.68 2.67
CA ILE A 68 7.31 15.23 4.00
C ILE A 68 6.39 14.02 3.88
N ALA A 69 5.54 13.95 2.86
CA ALA A 69 4.69 12.78 2.64
C ALA A 69 5.52 11.58 2.13
N CYS A 70 6.57 11.81 1.35
CA CYS A 70 7.52 10.78 0.93
C CYS A 70 8.26 10.16 2.12
N SER A 71 8.72 10.97 3.08
CA SER A 71 9.43 10.45 4.26
C SER A 71 8.53 9.59 5.16
N VAL A 72 7.23 9.89 5.23
CA VAL A 72 6.25 9.13 6.02
C VAL A 72 5.94 7.74 5.42
N ILE A 73 6.11 7.58 4.11
CA ILE A 73 5.87 6.31 3.41
C ILE A 73 7.17 5.63 2.96
N ASP A 74 8.33 6.22 3.28
CA ASP A 74 9.64 5.77 2.81
C ASP A 74 9.67 5.61 1.27
N GLY A 75 9.14 6.61 0.57
CA GLY A 75 9.01 6.66 -0.89
C GLY A 75 9.98 7.65 -1.54
N LYS A 76 10.17 7.55 -2.86
CA LYS A 76 10.92 8.55 -3.64
C LYS A 76 9.99 9.71 -4.04
N THR A 77 10.52 10.92 -4.15
CA THR A 77 9.79 12.04 -4.74
C THR A 77 9.61 11.80 -6.23
N THR A 78 8.38 11.86 -6.73
CA THR A 78 8.11 11.94 -8.18
C THR A 78 8.50 13.34 -8.62
N HIS A 79 9.74 13.48 -9.09
CA HIS A 79 10.26 14.69 -9.72
C HIS A 79 11.12 14.29 -10.92
#